data_AF-A0A9J7APM0-F1
#
_entry.id   AF-A0A9J7APM0-F1
#
_cell.length_a   1.000
_cell.length_b   1.000
_cell.length_c   1.000
_cell.angle_alpha   90.00
_cell.angle_beta   90.00
_cell.angle_gamma   90.00
#
_symmetry.space_group_name_H-M   'P 1'
#
loop_
_entity.id
_entity.type
_entity.pdbx_description
1 polymer ?
#
loop_
_entity_poly.entity_id
_entity_poly.type
_entity_poly.pdbx_seq_one_letter_code
_entity_poly.pdbx_strand_id
1 'polypeptide(L)'
;MFPADLLPLQPIPPGNDQRVLADRHLPGQPALESYLQHLRTEIDAELATKLPDYDGKPYPLGRCREIRDRVYDRLVEQINAPSCPVSLALREFIGNGGIGRKIWGVLRESYFQNAIQIGPLYIDVANDTVDPLKPQTEILPLEKSGMKAVEDFFHFARTAQRYWECETYANTAIPGLASLFPIICVNRKRSVWLAAQSDQMIELTRKRSFAPSLDFVRQAPEPGEALVGFLRGRAARSAHQRLCISGTSQDVIESDIAESRFADEDHYRASVDGFYELQTLLMA
;
A
#
# COMPACT_ATOMS: atom_id res chain seq x y z
N MET A 1 11.10 -20.23 -4.48
CA MET A 1 9.81 -20.46 -3.79
C MET A 1 9.56 -19.27 -2.88
N PHE A 2 8.41 -18.61 -2.98
CA PHE A 2 8.09 -17.49 -2.08
C PHE A 2 7.86 -18.00 -0.65
N PRO A 3 8.22 -17.23 0.40
CA PRO A 3 7.86 -17.60 1.76
C PRO A 3 6.34 -17.74 1.88
N ALA A 4 5.85 -18.82 2.48
CA ALA A 4 4.41 -19.07 2.66
C ALA A 4 3.69 -17.93 3.41
N ASP A 5 4.44 -17.20 4.25
CA ASP A 5 3.91 -16.12 5.09
C ASP A 5 4.00 -14.73 4.48
N LEU A 6 4.47 -14.61 3.25
CA LEU A 6 4.69 -13.33 2.60
C LEU A 6 3.39 -12.52 2.45
N LEU A 7 3.41 -11.27 2.90
CA LEU A 7 2.27 -10.37 2.76
C LEU A 7 2.19 -9.79 1.33
N PRO A 8 1.00 -9.34 0.90
CA PRO A 8 0.82 -8.57 -0.31
C PRO A 8 1.82 -7.40 -0.35
N LEU A 9 2.49 -7.26 -1.50
CA LEU A 9 3.46 -6.19 -1.77
C LEU A 9 4.65 -6.10 -0.78
N GLN A 10 4.86 -7.08 0.10
CA GLN A 10 5.97 -7.03 1.04
C GLN A 10 7.32 -7.14 0.31
N PRO A 11 8.29 -6.24 0.57
CA PRO A 11 9.64 -6.39 0.04
C PRO A 11 10.29 -7.67 0.59
N ILE A 12 10.97 -8.42 -0.29
CA ILE A 12 11.64 -9.67 0.07
C ILE A 12 13.14 -9.40 0.19
N PRO A 13 13.77 -9.59 1.36
CA PRO A 13 15.22 -9.51 1.47
C PRO A 13 15.91 -10.46 0.46
N PRO A 14 16.86 -9.97 -0.35
CA PRO A 14 17.42 -10.79 -1.40
C PRO A 14 18.46 -11.78 -0.85
N GLY A 15 18.15 -13.07 -0.96
CA GLY A 15 19.10 -14.15 -0.66
C GLY A 15 20.25 -14.22 -1.67
N ASN A 16 21.28 -15.02 -1.36
CA ASN A 16 22.44 -15.20 -2.24
C ASN A 16 22.05 -15.68 -3.64
N ASP A 17 21.10 -16.61 -3.74
CA ASP A 17 20.63 -17.15 -5.01
C ASP A 17 20.06 -16.06 -5.92
N GLN A 18 19.34 -15.09 -5.36
CA GLN A 18 18.80 -13.96 -6.14
C GLN A 18 19.90 -13.04 -6.65
N ARG A 19 21.00 -12.88 -5.91
CA ARG A 19 22.15 -12.09 -6.36
C ARG A 19 22.92 -12.79 -7.47
N VAL A 20 23.18 -14.09 -7.30
CA VAL A 20 23.86 -14.90 -8.33
C VAL A 20 23.04 -14.93 -9.63
N LEU A 21 21.72 -15.09 -9.53
CA LEU A 21 20.83 -15.02 -10.70
C LEU A 21 20.84 -13.63 -11.33
N ALA A 22 20.81 -12.58 -10.51
CA ALA A 22 20.85 -11.20 -10.99
C ALA A 22 22.16 -10.90 -11.74
N ASP A 23 23.30 -11.26 -11.17
CA ASP A 23 24.63 -11.05 -11.79
C ASP A 23 24.78 -11.83 -13.11
N ARG A 24 24.12 -12.98 -13.23
CA ARG A 24 24.16 -13.82 -14.44
C ARG A 24 23.24 -13.31 -15.54
N HIS A 25 22.03 -12.87 -15.20
CA HIS A 25 20.97 -12.66 -16.18
C HIS A 25 20.54 -11.21 -16.34
N LEU A 26 20.57 -10.39 -15.28
CA LEU A 26 20.07 -9.02 -15.39
C LEU A 26 21.03 -8.17 -16.23
N PRO A 27 20.48 -7.26 -17.05
CA PRO A 27 21.32 -6.30 -17.76
C PRO A 27 22.00 -5.36 -16.77
N GLY A 28 23.13 -4.79 -17.18
CA GLY A 28 23.79 -3.73 -16.39
C GLY A 28 22.84 -2.56 -16.12
N GLN A 29 23.00 -1.91 -14.97
CA GLN A 29 22.10 -0.87 -14.49
C GLN A 29 21.77 0.23 -15.52
N PRO A 30 22.73 0.78 -16.31
CA PRO A 30 22.41 1.79 -17.32
C PRO A 30 21.43 1.31 -18.40
N ALA A 31 21.54 0.05 -18.82
CA ALA A 31 20.64 -0.52 -19.82
C ALA A 31 19.25 -0.78 -19.24
N LEU A 32 19.16 -1.23 -17.98
CA LEU A 32 17.89 -1.39 -17.28
C LEU A 32 17.19 -0.04 -17.06
N GLU A 33 17.95 0.97 -16.65
CA GLU A 33 17.44 2.31 -16.41
C GLU A 33 16.90 2.95 -17.70
N SER A 34 17.68 2.90 -18.78
CA SER A 34 17.24 3.42 -20.09
C SER A 34 15.97 2.72 -20.59
N TYR A 35 15.89 1.40 -20.41
CA TYR A 35 14.71 0.62 -20.77
C TYR A 35 13.47 1.03 -19.93
N LEU A 36 13.62 1.18 -18.61
CA LEU A 36 12.53 1.60 -17.73
C LEU A 36 12.10 3.05 -17.99
N GLN A 37 13.03 3.96 -18.28
CA GLN A 37 12.71 5.34 -18.66
C GLN A 37 11.92 5.40 -19.97
N HIS A 38 12.25 4.54 -20.94
CA HIS A 38 11.48 4.43 -22.17
C HIS A 38 10.04 3.97 -21.90
N LEU A 39 9.86 2.90 -21.10
CA LEU A 39 8.54 2.44 -20.68
C LEU A 39 7.77 3.52 -19.94
N ARG A 40 8.44 4.21 -19.01
CA ARG A 40 7.84 5.30 -18.24
C ARG A 40 7.35 6.43 -19.15
N THR A 41 8.14 6.82 -20.16
CA THR A 41 7.76 7.87 -21.11
C THR A 41 6.49 7.52 -21.90
N GLU A 42 6.37 6.28 -22.39
CA GLU A 42 5.17 5.82 -23.10
C GLU A 42 3.93 5.83 -22.20
N ILE A 43 4.12 5.44 -20.95
CA ILE A 43 3.05 5.37 -19.95
C ILE A 43 2.63 6.75 -19.50
N ASP A 44 3.56 7.71 -19.41
CA ASP A 44 3.24 9.09 -19.09
C ASP A 44 2.32 9.71 -20.15
N ALA A 45 2.56 9.44 -21.43
CA ALA A 45 1.67 9.89 -22.51
C ALA A 45 0.24 9.30 -22.36
N GLU A 46 0.14 8.03 -21.94
CA GLU A 46 -1.15 7.38 -21.68
C GLU A 46 -1.85 7.97 -20.45
N LEU A 47 -1.14 8.05 -19.32
CA LEU A 47 -1.71 8.40 -18.03
C LEU A 47 -1.95 9.89 -17.86
N ALA A 48 -1.12 10.77 -18.42
CA ALA A 48 -1.36 12.21 -18.36
C ALA A 48 -2.71 12.59 -19.00
N THR A 49 -3.13 11.86 -20.03
CA THR A 49 -4.44 12.07 -20.68
C THR A 49 -5.60 11.56 -19.81
N LYS A 50 -5.43 10.40 -19.15
CA LYS A 50 -6.49 9.75 -18.37
C LYS A 50 -6.62 10.30 -16.95
N LEU A 51 -5.52 10.76 -16.37
CA LEU A 51 -5.37 11.17 -14.97
C LEU A 51 -4.62 12.52 -14.90
N PRO A 52 -5.16 13.61 -15.50
CA PRO A 52 -4.43 14.86 -15.66
C PRO A 52 -4.13 15.60 -14.34
N ASP A 53 -4.95 15.37 -13.31
CA ASP A 53 -4.86 16.04 -12.00
C ASP A 53 -5.12 15.06 -10.85
N TYR A 54 -4.54 15.33 -9.67
CA TYR A 54 -4.85 14.68 -8.39
C TYR A 54 -4.76 15.67 -7.23
N ASP A 55 -5.88 15.93 -6.55
CA ASP A 55 -5.96 16.87 -5.42
C ASP A 55 -5.37 18.26 -5.77
N GLY A 56 -5.63 18.74 -6.99
CA GLY A 56 -5.14 20.01 -7.49
C GLY A 56 -3.66 20.02 -7.90
N LYS A 57 -3.01 18.85 -7.97
CA LYS A 57 -1.66 18.69 -8.49
C LYS A 57 -1.68 18.09 -9.89
N PRO A 58 -0.97 18.69 -10.87
CA PRO A 58 -0.89 18.13 -12.21
C PRO A 58 -0.12 16.81 -12.22
N TYR A 59 -0.44 15.96 -13.18
CA TYR A 59 0.37 14.79 -13.51
C TYR A 59 1.87 15.16 -13.65
N PRO A 60 2.82 14.38 -13.08
CA PRO A 60 2.67 13.05 -12.47
C PRO A 60 2.51 13.08 -10.93
N LEU A 61 2.32 14.26 -10.32
CA LEU A 61 2.36 14.40 -8.87
C LEU A 61 1.28 13.57 -8.17
N GLY A 62 1.67 12.82 -7.14
CA GLY A 62 0.77 11.96 -6.38
C GLY A 62 0.34 10.66 -7.07
N ARG A 63 0.77 10.40 -8.32
CA ARG A 63 0.35 9.23 -9.12
C ARG A 63 1.32 8.05 -9.06
N CYS A 64 2.11 7.92 -7.98
CA CYS A 64 3.14 6.89 -7.87
C CYS A 64 2.59 5.46 -8.00
N ARG A 65 1.37 5.20 -7.49
CA ARG A 65 0.74 3.88 -7.56
C ARG A 65 0.36 3.54 -8.99
N GLU A 66 -0.34 4.43 -9.67
CA GLU A 66 -0.86 4.24 -11.02
C GLU A 66 0.27 4.08 -12.03
N ILE A 67 1.31 4.90 -11.89
CA ILE A 67 2.53 4.80 -12.70
C ILE A 67 3.23 3.47 -12.45
N ARG A 68 3.49 3.11 -11.18
CA ARG A 68 4.12 1.82 -10.82
C ARG A 68 3.34 0.64 -11.37
N ASP A 69 2.02 0.63 -11.17
CA ASP A 69 1.15 -0.45 -11.63
C ASP A 69 1.21 -0.57 -13.15
N ARG A 70 1.06 0.54 -13.88
CA ARG A 70 1.06 0.51 -15.35
C ARG A 70 2.42 0.13 -15.95
N VAL A 71 3.51 0.63 -15.37
CA VAL A 71 4.88 0.25 -15.79
C VAL A 71 5.12 -1.23 -15.52
N TYR A 72 4.68 -1.73 -14.37
CA TYR A 72 4.80 -3.14 -14.05
C TYR A 72 4.00 -4.03 -15.01
N ASP A 73 2.78 -3.64 -15.35
CA ASP A 73 1.96 -4.41 -16.31
C ASP A 73 2.63 -4.47 -17.68
N ARG A 74 3.14 -3.34 -18.18
CA ARG A 74 3.90 -3.30 -19.45
C ARG A 74 5.20 -4.11 -19.38
N LEU A 75 5.88 -4.08 -18.22
CA LEU A 75 7.07 -4.88 -17.99
C LEU A 75 6.74 -6.39 -18.11
N VAL A 76 5.63 -6.83 -17.52
CA VAL A 76 5.15 -8.22 -17.61
C VAL A 76 4.81 -8.59 -19.05
N GLU A 77 4.11 -7.71 -19.78
CA GLU A 77 3.82 -7.91 -21.22
C GLU A 77 5.11 -8.13 -22.03
N GLN A 78 6.12 -7.28 -21.83
CA GLN A 78 7.39 -7.37 -22.56
C GLN A 78 8.27 -8.54 -22.10
N ILE A 79 8.18 -8.99 -20.85
CA ILE A 79 8.84 -10.22 -20.39
C ILE A 79 8.24 -11.44 -21.07
N ASN A 80 6.91 -11.48 -21.24
CA ASN A 80 6.22 -12.59 -21.89
C ASN A 80 6.44 -12.62 -23.41
N ALA A 81 6.64 -11.46 -24.04
CA ALA A 81 6.93 -11.31 -25.46
C ALA A 81 8.13 -10.38 -25.68
N PRO A 82 9.37 -10.84 -25.41
CA PRO A 82 10.54 -9.97 -25.45
C PRO A 82 10.85 -9.52 -26.87
N SER A 83 11.09 -8.22 -27.00
CA SER A 83 11.38 -7.52 -28.26
C SER A 83 12.79 -6.93 -28.31
N CYS A 84 13.54 -6.98 -27.20
CA CYS A 84 14.87 -6.40 -27.10
C CYS A 84 15.77 -7.19 -26.13
N PRO A 85 17.10 -6.95 -26.13
CA PRO A 85 18.01 -7.66 -25.23
C PRO A 85 17.67 -7.53 -23.74
N VAL A 86 17.16 -6.38 -23.31
CA VAL A 86 16.78 -6.14 -21.90
C VAL A 86 15.55 -6.96 -21.50
N SER A 87 14.48 -6.95 -22.31
CA SER A 87 13.29 -7.76 -22.02
C SER A 87 13.59 -9.27 -22.10
N LEU A 88 14.48 -9.69 -22.99
CA LEU A 88 14.98 -11.07 -23.04
C LEU A 88 15.73 -11.43 -21.75
N ALA A 89 16.68 -10.59 -21.32
CA ALA A 89 17.46 -10.79 -20.10
C ALA A 89 16.56 -10.90 -18.85
N LEU A 90 15.54 -10.05 -18.76
CA LEU A 90 14.52 -10.11 -17.71
C LEU A 90 13.70 -11.41 -17.77
N ARG A 91 13.31 -11.87 -18.98
CA ARG A 91 12.64 -13.16 -19.15
C ARG A 91 13.49 -14.32 -18.68
N GLU A 92 14.77 -14.35 -19.04
CA GLU A 92 15.69 -15.38 -18.56
C GLU A 92 15.86 -15.33 -17.04
N PHE A 93 16.01 -14.13 -16.45
CA PHE A 93 16.09 -13.97 -15.01
C PHE A 93 14.85 -14.54 -14.29
N ILE A 94 13.64 -14.15 -14.72
CA ILE A 94 12.38 -14.64 -14.13
C ILE A 94 12.19 -16.15 -14.37
N GLY A 95 12.48 -16.62 -15.59
CA GLY A 95 12.37 -18.04 -15.97
C GLY A 95 13.30 -18.96 -15.16
N ASN A 96 14.41 -18.43 -14.64
CA ASN A 96 15.34 -19.14 -13.76
C ASN A 96 15.02 -18.96 -12.25
N GLY A 97 13.82 -18.47 -11.91
CA GLY A 97 13.38 -18.31 -10.52
C GLY A 97 13.73 -16.96 -9.90
N GLY A 98 14.11 -15.97 -10.72
CA GLY A 98 14.27 -14.59 -10.31
C GLY A 98 12.96 -13.98 -9.79
N ILE A 99 13.07 -13.15 -8.76
CA ILE A 99 11.92 -12.43 -8.18
C ILE A 99 11.64 -11.19 -9.02
N GLY A 100 10.44 -11.06 -9.58
CA GLY A 100 9.92 -9.82 -10.17
C GLY A 100 8.54 -9.55 -9.57
N ARG A 101 8.39 -8.47 -8.80
CA ARG A 101 7.11 -8.15 -8.15
C ARG A 101 6.93 -6.68 -7.84
N LYS A 102 5.68 -6.27 -7.65
CA LYS A 102 5.33 -4.99 -7.01
C LYS A 102 5.59 -5.08 -5.51
N ILE A 103 6.10 -3.99 -4.94
CA ILE A 103 6.32 -3.82 -3.50
C ILE A 103 5.75 -2.50 -2.98
N TRP A 104 5.39 -2.49 -1.70
CA TRP A 104 4.87 -1.34 -0.97
C TRP A 104 5.33 -1.42 0.49
N GLY A 105 5.60 -0.26 1.06
CA GLY A 105 6.12 -0.17 2.42
C GLY A 105 6.57 1.24 2.77
N VAL A 106 7.43 1.35 3.78
CA VAL A 106 8.00 2.61 4.25
C VAL A 106 9.42 2.75 3.71
N LEU A 107 9.68 3.82 2.97
CA LEU A 107 11.01 4.15 2.47
C LEU A 107 11.74 5.04 3.47
N ARG A 108 12.90 4.57 3.95
CA ARG A 108 13.82 5.32 4.82
C ARG A 108 13.12 5.88 6.08
N GLU A 109 12.18 5.13 6.65
CA GLU A 109 11.37 5.51 7.82
C GLU A 109 10.64 6.85 7.66
N SER A 110 10.36 7.29 6.42
CA SER A 110 9.94 8.67 6.15
C SER A 110 8.58 8.76 5.48
N TYR A 111 8.29 7.92 4.48
CA TYR A 111 7.05 7.98 3.71
C TYR A 111 6.68 6.62 3.12
N PHE A 112 5.41 6.46 2.76
CA PHE A 112 4.94 5.27 2.05
C PHE A 112 5.38 5.32 0.59
N GLN A 113 5.82 4.19 0.05
CA GLN A 113 6.35 4.10 -1.30
C GLN A 113 5.76 2.94 -2.08
N ASN A 114 5.44 3.18 -3.35
CA ASN A 114 5.14 2.14 -4.33
C ASN A 114 6.38 1.92 -5.19
N ALA A 115 6.85 0.67 -5.29
CA ALA A 115 8.02 0.34 -6.08
C ALA A 115 7.87 -1.05 -6.72
N ILE A 116 8.90 -1.43 -7.48
CA ILE A 116 9.08 -2.75 -8.07
C ILE A 116 10.35 -3.35 -7.46
N GLN A 117 10.33 -4.66 -7.19
CA GLN A 117 11.50 -5.44 -6.84
C GLN A 117 11.85 -6.37 -8.00
N ILE A 118 13.10 -6.32 -8.46
CA ILE A 118 13.67 -7.30 -9.40
C ILE A 118 14.94 -7.89 -8.77
N GLY A 119 14.85 -9.12 -8.26
CA GLY A 119 15.91 -9.78 -7.53
C GLY A 119 16.39 -8.93 -6.34
N PRO A 120 17.68 -8.54 -6.30
CA PRO A 120 18.24 -7.69 -5.27
C PRO A 120 17.98 -6.20 -5.47
N LEU A 121 17.29 -5.79 -6.54
CA LEU A 121 17.09 -4.38 -6.88
C LEU A 121 15.75 -3.87 -6.38
N TYR A 122 15.80 -2.70 -5.74
CA TYR A 122 14.70 -1.77 -5.58
C TYR A 122 14.63 -0.88 -6.81
N ILE A 123 13.44 -0.75 -7.38
CA ILE A 123 13.19 0.06 -8.57
C ILE A 123 11.98 0.94 -8.30
N ASP A 124 12.22 2.25 -8.20
CA ASP A 124 11.16 3.25 -8.19
C ASP A 124 11.05 3.84 -9.58
N VAL A 125 9.93 3.60 -10.26
CA VAL A 125 9.65 4.17 -11.58
C VAL A 125 8.82 5.45 -11.47
N ALA A 126 8.63 6.00 -10.27
CA ALA A 126 7.79 7.13 -9.94
C ALA A 126 8.45 8.10 -8.94
N ASN A 127 9.78 8.20 -8.96
CA ASN A 127 10.57 8.93 -7.97
C ASN A 127 10.37 10.47 -8.06
N ASP A 128 9.90 10.96 -9.21
CA ASP A 128 9.56 12.36 -9.49
C ASP A 128 8.15 12.79 -9.01
N THR A 129 7.33 11.85 -8.52
CA THR A 129 5.91 12.11 -8.21
C THR A 129 5.65 12.86 -6.91
N VAL A 130 6.69 13.07 -6.10
CA VAL A 130 6.65 13.95 -4.91
C VAL A 130 7.45 15.23 -5.15
N ASP A 131 8.59 15.10 -5.86
CA ASP A 131 9.49 16.18 -6.19
C ASP A 131 9.87 16.08 -7.67
N PRO A 132 9.31 16.95 -8.54
CA PRO A 132 9.56 16.94 -9.98
C PRO A 132 11.02 17.15 -10.39
N LEU A 133 11.88 17.62 -9.47
CA LEU A 133 13.30 17.82 -9.74
C LEU A 133 14.12 16.53 -9.66
N LYS A 134 13.54 15.46 -9.11
CA LYS A 134 14.18 14.15 -9.05
C LYS A 134 14.14 13.43 -10.40
N PRO A 135 15.07 12.50 -10.66
CA PRO A 135 14.95 11.58 -11.78
C PRO A 135 13.64 10.78 -11.69
N GLN A 136 13.00 10.52 -12.85
CA GLN A 136 11.75 9.76 -12.89
C GLN A 136 11.89 8.34 -12.35
N THR A 137 13.07 7.73 -12.58
CA THR A 137 13.39 6.37 -12.15
C THR A 137 14.59 6.38 -11.21
N GLU A 138 14.54 5.59 -10.13
CA GLU A 138 15.64 5.29 -9.21
C GLU A 138 15.84 3.78 -9.14
N ILE A 139 17.09 3.32 -9.31
CA ILE A 139 17.46 1.90 -9.14
C ILE A 139 18.56 1.82 -8.08
N LEU A 140 18.30 1.03 -7.04
CA LEU A 140 19.24 0.80 -5.93
C LEU A 140 19.25 -0.69 -5.55
N PRO A 141 20.33 -1.21 -4.95
CA PRO A 141 20.21 -2.43 -4.17
C PRO A 141 19.13 -2.26 -3.09
N LEU A 142 18.23 -3.24 -2.94
CA LEU A 142 17.08 -3.18 -2.03
C LEU A 142 17.51 -2.91 -0.58
N GLU A 143 18.63 -3.48 -0.15
CA GLU A 143 19.19 -3.26 1.19
C GLU A 143 19.69 -1.82 1.40
N LYS A 144 20.05 -1.13 0.33
CA LYS A 144 20.51 0.26 0.36
C LYS A 144 19.40 1.27 0.13
N SER A 145 18.23 0.86 -0.37
CA SER A 145 17.11 1.78 -0.60
C SER A 145 16.48 2.27 0.71
N GLY A 146 16.58 1.46 1.77
CA GLY A 146 15.89 1.70 3.04
C GLY A 146 14.41 1.34 3.00
N MET A 147 13.96 0.58 1.99
CA MET A 147 12.59 0.11 1.85
C MET A 147 12.30 -1.02 2.83
N LYS A 148 11.26 -0.85 3.66
CA LYS A 148 10.81 -1.84 4.64
C LYS A 148 9.32 -2.09 4.55
N ALA A 149 8.89 -3.29 4.93
CA ALA A 149 7.48 -3.58 5.12
C ALA A 149 6.92 -2.76 6.29
N VAL A 150 5.62 -2.45 6.26
CA VAL A 150 4.94 -1.89 7.43
C VAL A 150 4.80 -2.99 8.48
N GLU A 151 5.25 -2.72 9.70
CA GLU A 151 5.40 -3.75 10.76
C GLU A 151 4.08 -4.01 11.51
N ASP A 152 3.34 -2.95 11.79
CA ASP A 152 2.07 -2.93 12.51
C ASP A 152 1.35 -1.57 12.29
N PHE A 153 0.19 -1.41 12.94
CA PHE A 153 -0.58 -0.16 12.84
C PHE A 153 0.08 1.03 13.55
N PHE A 154 0.97 0.82 14.53
CA PHE A 154 1.72 1.91 15.15
C PHE A 154 2.81 2.44 14.22
N HIS A 155 3.54 1.56 13.52
CA HIS A 155 4.47 1.92 12.47
C HIS A 155 3.72 2.65 11.35
N PHE A 156 2.58 2.12 10.89
CA PHE A 156 1.74 2.82 9.93
C PHE A 156 1.36 4.23 10.41
N ALA A 157 0.84 4.37 11.64
CA ALA A 157 0.40 5.64 12.20
C ALA A 157 1.54 6.65 12.28
N ARG A 158 2.70 6.27 12.82
CA ARG A 158 3.89 7.16 12.89
C ARG A 158 4.31 7.65 11.50
N THR A 159 4.33 6.76 10.51
CA THR A 159 4.68 7.13 9.13
C THR A 159 3.61 8.04 8.52
N ALA A 160 2.32 7.73 8.71
CA ALA A 160 1.22 8.56 8.24
C ALA A 160 1.25 9.97 8.85
N GLN A 161 1.46 10.09 10.17
CA GLN A 161 1.54 11.39 10.85
C GLN A 161 2.67 12.26 10.28
N ARG A 162 3.84 11.68 10.02
CA ARG A 162 4.99 12.40 9.43
C ARG A 162 4.75 12.75 7.97
N TYR A 163 4.32 11.77 7.17
CA TYR A 163 4.26 11.90 5.71
C TYR A 163 3.03 12.67 5.24
N TRP A 164 1.86 12.37 5.81
CA TRP A 164 0.58 13.00 5.45
C TRP A 164 0.25 14.22 6.33
N GLU A 165 1.12 14.54 7.29
CA GLU A 165 0.92 15.64 8.25
C GLU A 165 -0.45 15.58 8.94
N CYS A 166 -0.86 14.38 9.34
CA CYS A 166 -2.14 14.11 9.99
C CYS A 166 -1.99 13.72 11.46
N GLU A 167 -3.09 13.84 12.20
CA GLU A 167 -3.27 13.19 13.49
C GLU A 167 -3.85 11.80 13.28
N THR A 168 -3.53 10.85 14.17
CA THR A 168 -4.04 9.47 14.11
C THR A 168 -4.61 9.07 15.46
N TYR A 169 -5.78 8.46 15.45
CA TYR A 169 -6.50 8.02 16.63
C TYR A 169 -6.98 6.56 16.48
N ALA A 170 -7.25 5.90 17.59
CA ALA A 170 -7.97 4.62 17.61
C ALA A 170 -9.36 4.79 16.98
N ASN A 171 -9.78 3.86 16.12
CA ASN A 171 -11.15 3.84 15.61
C ASN A 171 -12.11 3.32 16.68
N THR A 172 -12.47 4.17 17.63
CA THR A 172 -13.54 3.94 18.63
C THR A 172 -14.92 4.43 18.15
N ALA A 173 -14.95 5.12 17.00
CA ALA A 173 -16.15 5.73 16.46
C ALA A 173 -17.02 4.74 15.67
N ILE A 174 -16.41 3.87 14.86
CA ILE A 174 -17.09 2.91 13.97
C ILE A 174 -16.67 1.46 14.32
N PRO A 175 -17.29 0.84 15.36
CA PRO A 175 -16.89 -0.46 15.87
C PRO A 175 -16.88 -1.57 14.81
N GLY A 176 -17.91 -1.63 13.97
CA GLY A 176 -18.03 -2.66 12.94
C GLY A 176 -16.97 -2.61 11.83
N LEU A 177 -16.13 -1.57 11.78
CA LEU A 177 -15.01 -1.50 10.84
C LEU A 177 -13.64 -1.64 11.52
N ALA A 178 -13.58 -1.62 12.85
CA ALA A 178 -12.32 -1.49 13.58
C ALA A 178 -11.40 -2.71 13.43
N SER A 179 -11.93 -3.91 13.16
CA SER A 179 -11.15 -5.15 12.94
C SER A 179 -10.21 -5.04 11.73
N LEU A 180 -10.61 -4.33 10.67
CA LEU A 180 -9.78 -4.11 9.48
C LEU A 180 -9.24 -2.68 9.36
N PHE A 181 -9.97 -1.70 9.91
CA PHE A 181 -9.65 -0.28 9.81
C PHE A 181 -9.57 0.36 11.21
N PRO A 182 -8.53 0.03 12.00
CA PRO A 182 -8.43 0.45 13.40
C PRO A 182 -7.96 1.89 13.59
N ILE A 183 -7.61 2.61 12.51
CA ILE A 183 -7.03 3.95 12.58
C ILE A 183 -8.01 4.97 12.02
N ILE A 184 -8.26 6.06 12.76
CA ILE A 184 -8.84 7.30 12.23
C ILE A 184 -7.71 8.28 11.95
N CYS A 185 -7.70 8.88 10.77
CA CYS A 185 -6.77 9.94 10.41
C CYS A 185 -7.50 11.28 10.24
N VAL A 186 -6.88 12.37 10.69
CA VAL A 186 -7.38 13.74 10.52
C VAL A 186 -6.25 14.65 10.02
N ASN A 187 -6.38 15.23 8.83
CA ASN A 187 -5.35 16.14 8.30
C ASN A 187 -5.56 17.59 8.76
N ARG A 188 -4.63 18.48 8.40
CA ARG A 188 -4.71 19.92 8.69
C ARG A 188 -5.93 20.62 8.10
N LYS A 189 -6.47 20.11 6.98
CA LYS A 189 -7.73 20.60 6.36
C LYS A 189 -8.98 20.05 7.06
N ARG A 190 -8.82 19.32 8.18
CA ARG A 190 -9.90 18.63 8.92
C ARG A 190 -10.64 17.57 8.09
N SER A 191 -10.05 17.08 7.00
CA SER A 191 -10.55 15.88 6.32
C SER A 191 -10.31 14.67 7.23
N VAL A 192 -11.32 13.79 7.30
CA VAL A 192 -11.33 12.60 8.17
C VAL A 192 -11.48 11.36 7.32
N TRP A 193 -10.70 10.31 7.60
CA TRP A 193 -10.82 9.00 6.94
C TRP A 193 -10.39 7.86 7.86
N LEU A 194 -10.79 6.63 7.52
CA LEU A 194 -10.28 5.42 8.17
C LEU A 194 -9.06 4.85 7.43
N ALA A 195 -8.14 4.24 8.17
CA ALA A 195 -6.92 3.61 7.68
C ALA A 195 -6.66 2.27 8.41
N ALA A 196 -5.81 1.36 7.94
CA ALA A 196 -4.91 1.43 6.79
C ALA A 196 -5.52 0.78 5.53
N GLN A 197 -5.76 1.58 4.50
CA GLN A 197 -6.39 1.18 3.23
C GLN A 197 -5.40 0.46 2.31
N SER A 198 -4.75 -0.59 2.80
CA SER A 198 -3.75 -1.35 2.04
C SER A 198 -3.94 -2.84 2.24
N ASP A 199 -3.87 -3.60 1.15
CA ASP A 199 -3.97 -5.06 1.17
C ASP A 199 -2.91 -5.69 2.08
N GLN A 200 -1.73 -5.07 2.18
CA GLN A 200 -0.67 -5.51 3.09
C GLN A 200 -1.12 -5.48 4.56
N MET A 201 -1.71 -4.36 5.01
CA MET A 201 -2.15 -4.20 6.40
C MET A 201 -3.41 -5.02 6.72
N ILE A 202 -4.32 -5.15 5.74
CA ILE A 202 -5.50 -6.03 5.85
C ILE A 202 -5.04 -7.48 6.03
N GLU A 203 -4.16 -7.97 5.16
CA GLU A 203 -3.66 -9.34 5.27
C GLU A 203 -2.83 -9.54 6.55
N LEU A 204 -2.02 -8.56 6.95
CA LEU A 204 -1.25 -8.60 8.19
C LEU A 204 -2.16 -8.80 9.40
N THR A 205 -3.25 -8.02 9.50
CA THR A 205 -4.17 -8.13 10.64
C THR A 205 -4.96 -9.43 10.59
N ARG A 206 -5.38 -9.89 9.40
CA ARG A 206 -6.09 -11.17 9.24
C ARG A 206 -5.21 -12.38 9.60
N LYS A 207 -3.97 -12.45 9.10
CA LYS A 207 -3.00 -13.51 9.45
C LYS A 207 -2.66 -13.56 10.94
N ARG A 208 -2.82 -12.44 11.64
CA ARG A 208 -2.61 -12.33 13.09
C ARG A 208 -3.92 -12.27 13.87
N SER A 209 -5.00 -12.81 13.31
CA SER A 209 -6.29 -12.96 13.97
C SER A 209 -6.79 -11.65 14.61
N PHE A 210 -6.73 -10.55 13.88
CA PHE A 210 -7.09 -9.18 14.32
C PHE A 210 -6.38 -8.66 15.58
N ALA A 211 -5.43 -9.39 16.15
CA ALA A 211 -4.67 -8.94 17.32
C ALA A 211 -3.97 -7.58 17.09
N PRO A 212 -3.38 -7.27 15.91
CA PRO A 212 -2.82 -5.94 15.67
C PRO A 212 -3.85 -4.81 15.74
N SER A 213 -5.08 -5.04 15.25
CA SER A 213 -6.16 -4.05 15.31
C SER A 213 -6.62 -3.85 16.75
N LEU A 214 -6.79 -4.94 17.51
CA LEU A 214 -7.15 -4.89 18.93
C LEU A 214 -6.12 -4.13 19.75
N ASP A 215 -4.84 -4.41 19.51
CA ASP A 215 -3.72 -3.78 20.21
C ASP A 215 -3.66 -2.28 19.93
N PHE A 216 -3.86 -1.89 18.66
CA PHE A 216 -3.91 -0.49 18.28
C PHE A 216 -5.09 0.24 18.92
N VAL A 217 -6.30 -0.33 18.85
CA VAL A 217 -7.50 0.31 19.43
C VAL A 217 -7.39 0.49 20.95
N ARG A 218 -6.70 -0.41 21.65
CA ARG A 218 -6.51 -0.35 23.10
C ARG A 218 -5.47 0.68 23.55
N GLN A 219 -4.41 0.91 22.77
CA GLN A 219 -3.27 1.72 23.20
C GLN A 219 -3.12 3.06 22.45
N ALA A 220 -3.65 3.18 21.24
CA ALA A 220 -3.56 4.43 20.50
C ALA A 220 -4.45 5.53 21.12
N PRO A 221 -4.13 6.82 20.90
CA PRO A 221 -4.94 7.92 21.43
C PRO A 221 -6.40 7.82 21.01
N GLU A 222 -7.32 8.07 21.95
CA GLU A 222 -8.74 8.13 21.64
C GLU A 222 -9.09 9.43 20.90
N PRO A 223 -10.02 9.36 19.92
CA PRO A 223 -10.57 10.55 19.29
C PRO A 223 -11.48 11.31 20.27
N GLY A 224 -11.45 12.64 20.24
CA GLY A 224 -12.37 13.45 21.04
C GLY A 224 -13.84 13.27 20.63
N GLU A 225 -14.77 13.58 21.54
CA GLU A 225 -16.22 13.37 21.36
C GLU A 225 -16.77 13.98 20.06
N ALA A 226 -16.31 15.18 19.67
CA ALA A 226 -16.74 15.84 18.45
C ALA A 226 -16.41 15.01 17.19
N LEU A 227 -15.23 14.40 17.14
CA LEU A 227 -14.80 13.55 16.02
C LEU A 227 -15.59 12.24 15.99
N VAL A 228 -15.83 11.64 17.16
CA VAL A 228 -16.68 10.46 17.30
C VAL A 228 -18.10 10.75 16.82
N GLY A 229 -18.69 11.84 17.30
CA GLY A 229 -20.03 12.28 16.92
C GLY A 229 -20.15 12.57 15.43
N PHE A 230 -19.14 13.20 14.83
CA PHE A 230 -19.08 13.41 13.38
C PHE A 230 -19.11 12.09 12.60
N LEU A 231 -18.21 11.15 12.91
CA LEU A 231 -18.12 9.87 12.19
C LEU A 231 -19.38 9.04 12.35
N ARG A 232 -19.92 8.93 13.58
CA ARG A 232 -21.18 8.21 13.85
C ARG A 232 -22.37 8.86 13.15
N GLY A 233 -22.44 10.19 13.13
CA GLY A 233 -23.47 10.94 12.41
C GLY A 233 -23.44 10.72 10.90
N ARG A 234 -22.24 10.52 10.32
CA ARG A 234 -22.09 10.11 8.92
C ARG A 234 -22.52 8.66 8.71
N ALA A 235 -22.02 7.74 9.51
CA ALA A 235 -22.37 6.32 9.43
C ALA A 235 -23.89 6.06 9.59
N ALA A 236 -24.58 6.83 10.43
CA ALA A 236 -26.02 6.72 10.64
C ALA A 236 -26.89 7.04 9.41
N ARG A 237 -26.30 7.59 8.33
CA ARG A 237 -26.98 7.81 7.04
C ARG A 237 -27.00 6.56 6.16
N SER A 238 -26.29 5.50 6.56
CA SER A 238 -26.21 4.22 5.88
C SER A 238 -27.08 3.17 6.56
N ALA A 239 -27.62 2.24 5.78
CA ALA A 239 -28.24 1.01 6.27
C ALA A 239 -27.29 -0.20 6.25
N HIS A 240 -26.00 0.02 5.95
CA HIS A 240 -25.02 -1.03 5.84
C HIS A 240 -24.76 -1.68 7.20
N GLN A 241 -24.91 -3.00 7.27
CA GLN A 241 -24.84 -3.77 8.51
C GLN A 241 -23.63 -3.44 9.39
N ARG A 242 -22.42 -3.33 8.81
CA ARG A 242 -21.18 -3.03 9.55
C ARG A 242 -21.14 -1.60 10.10
N LEU A 243 -21.82 -0.64 9.46
CA LEU A 243 -21.89 0.75 9.95
C LEU A 243 -22.94 0.93 11.05
N CYS A 244 -23.88 -0.01 11.18
CA CYS A 244 -24.90 -0.02 12.22
C CYS A 244 -24.48 -0.77 13.49
N ILE A 245 -23.31 -1.42 13.52
CA ILE A 245 -22.81 -2.12 14.71
C ILE A 245 -22.55 -1.11 15.84
N SER A 246 -23.16 -1.38 17.00
CA SER A 246 -23.01 -0.60 18.23
C SER A 246 -22.06 -1.30 19.23
N GLY A 247 -21.76 -0.64 20.34
CA GLY A 247 -20.81 -1.12 21.36
C GLY A 247 -19.46 -0.43 21.27
N THR A 248 -18.45 -0.98 21.95
CA THR A 248 -17.08 -0.51 21.83
C THR A 248 -16.37 -1.24 20.70
N SER A 249 -15.43 -0.56 20.02
CA SER A 249 -14.61 -1.20 19.00
C SER A 249 -13.78 -2.36 19.57
N GLN A 250 -13.37 -2.27 20.84
CA GLN A 250 -12.66 -3.35 21.51
C GLN A 250 -13.53 -4.61 21.59
N ASP A 251 -14.75 -4.52 22.10
CA ASP A 251 -15.65 -5.67 22.25
C ASP A 251 -15.99 -6.30 20.90
N VAL A 252 -16.19 -5.48 19.87
CA VAL A 252 -16.46 -5.96 18.51
C VAL A 252 -15.27 -6.71 17.93
N ILE A 253 -14.06 -6.19 18.09
CA ILE A 253 -12.85 -6.90 17.63
C ILE A 253 -12.68 -8.21 18.40
N GLU A 254 -12.86 -8.21 19.72
CA GLU A 254 -12.77 -9.43 20.54
C GLU A 254 -13.80 -10.50 20.12
N SER A 255 -15.03 -10.08 19.80
CA SER A 255 -16.07 -10.97 19.26
C SER A 255 -15.68 -11.51 17.87
N ASP A 256 -15.20 -10.64 16.99
CA ASP A 256 -14.73 -11.03 15.65
C ASP A 256 -13.57 -12.05 15.74
N ILE A 257 -12.68 -11.91 16.74
CA ILE A 257 -11.62 -12.88 17.04
C ILE A 257 -12.19 -14.21 17.53
N ALA A 258 -13.09 -14.18 18.51
CA ALA A 258 -13.69 -15.38 19.10
C ALA A 258 -14.47 -16.19 18.04
N GLU A 259 -15.11 -15.50 17.10
CA GLU A 259 -15.84 -16.10 15.96
C GLU A 259 -14.94 -16.45 14.77
N SER A 260 -13.63 -16.24 14.87
CA SER A 260 -12.67 -16.50 13.78
C SER A 260 -12.97 -15.74 12.47
N ARG A 261 -13.55 -14.54 12.57
CA ARG A 261 -13.93 -13.70 11.42
C ARG A 261 -12.76 -13.25 10.55
N PHE A 262 -11.54 -13.33 11.06
CA PHE A 262 -10.32 -13.07 10.27
C PHE A 262 -10.14 -14.05 9.10
N ALA A 263 -10.73 -15.25 9.18
CA ALA A 263 -10.74 -16.24 8.11
C ALA A 263 -12.02 -16.21 7.24
N ASP A 264 -12.99 -15.36 7.59
CA ASP A 264 -14.29 -15.27 6.92
C ASP A 264 -14.23 -14.23 5.77
N GLU A 265 -14.32 -14.72 4.53
CA GLU A 265 -14.30 -13.87 3.33
C GLU A 265 -15.53 -12.99 3.18
N ASP A 266 -16.70 -13.42 3.66
CA ASP A 266 -17.91 -12.61 3.60
C ASP A 266 -17.86 -11.47 4.63
N HIS A 267 -17.29 -11.75 5.80
CA HIS A 267 -16.96 -10.71 6.78
C HIS A 267 -15.96 -9.68 6.22
N TYR A 268 -14.91 -10.16 5.54
CA TYR A 268 -13.94 -9.29 4.87
C TYR A 268 -14.63 -8.38 3.84
N ARG A 269 -15.41 -8.96 2.92
CA ARG A 269 -16.14 -8.20 1.88
C ARG A 269 -17.11 -7.19 2.48
N ALA A 270 -17.94 -7.60 3.43
CA ALA A 270 -18.88 -6.70 4.09
C ALA A 270 -18.16 -5.55 4.81
N SER A 271 -17.01 -5.79 5.42
CA SER A 271 -16.23 -4.74 6.08
C SER A 271 -15.62 -3.75 5.07
N VAL A 272 -15.14 -4.25 3.93
CA VAL A 272 -14.63 -3.40 2.83
C VAL A 272 -15.75 -2.58 2.19
N ASP A 273 -16.91 -3.19 1.94
CA ASP A 273 -18.08 -2.50 1.38
C ASP A 273 -18.58 -1.39 2.31
N GLY A 274 -18.75 -1.69 3.59
CA GLY A 274 -19.14 -0.70 4.60
C GLY A 274 -18.11 0.44 4.74
N PHE A 275 -16.83 0.12 4.55
CA PHE A 275 -15.77 1.13 4.51
C PHE A 275 -15.92 2.09 3.31
N TYR A 276 -16.14 1.57 2.10
CA TYR A 276 -16.32 2.42 0.91
C TYR A 276 -17.63 3.23 0.96
N GLU A 277 -18.68 2.68 1.56
CA GLU A 277 -19.91 3.42 1.81
C GLU A 277 -19.69 4.58 2.78
N LEU A 278 -18.96 4.36 3.88
CA LEU A 278 -18.58 5.42 4.81
C LEU A 278 -17.70 6.49 4.13
N GLN A 279 -16.74 6.10 3.30
CA GLN A 279 -15.92 7.06 2.55
C GLN A 279 -16.78 7.98 1.68
N THR A 280 -17.76 7.42 0.97
CA THR A 280 -18.70 8.20 0.16
C THR A 280 -19.48 9.20 1.02
N LEU A 281 -19.93 8.78 2.21
CA LEU A 281 -20.66 9.64 3.16
C LEU A 281 -19.79 10.72 3.80
N LEU A 282 -18.47 10.52 3.89
CA LEU A 282 -17.52 11.51 4.40
C LEU A 282 -17.20 12.60 3.37
N MET A 283 -17.34 12.30 2.08
CA MET A 283 -17.12 13.25 0.99
C MET A 283 -18.35 14.11 0.66
N ALA A 284 -19.55 13.68 1.06
CA ALA A 284 -20.81 14.39 0.88
C ALA A 284 -21.02 15.55 1.89
#